data_AF-A0A1T5N281-F1
#
_entry.id   AF-A0A1T5N281-F1
#
_cell.length_a   1.000
_cell.length_b   1.000
_cell.length_c   1.000
_cell.angle_alpha   90.00
_cell.angle_beta   90.00
_cell.angle_gamma   90.00
#
_symmetry.space_group_name_H-M   'P 1'
#
loop_
_entity.id
_entity.type
_entity.pdbx_description
1 polymer ?
#
loop_
_entity_poly.entity_id
_entity_poly.type
_entity_poly.pdbx_seq_one_letter_code
_entity_poly.pdbx_strand_id
1 'polypeptide(L)'
;MTIGNLKLYDIFRKDLHLSDDKALEVVNAMDDHYERKSSAKIEQLANKGELLAVKNELKQDIHTLATRMDLMATKEELSEVKNELKQEIHTLATRMDLMATKEELSAVKTGLTLDIQKVKSELTVDIQKVKTDLTMDIQKVKSELTDTINHVKAELINTIHKSVHYAAIAQFIAIVAALVGIIRYCLVR
;
A
#
# COMPACT_ATOMS: atom_id res chain seq x y z
N MET A 1 -69.60 50.46 53.86
CA MET A 1 -69.95 51.60 52.98
C MET A 1 -68.68 52.43 52.79
N THR A 2 -68.14 52.49 51.57
CA THR A 2 -66.93 53.28 51.28
C THR A 2 -67.25 54.78 51.26
N ILE A 3 -66.24 55.65 51.35
CA ILE A 3 -66.42 57.11 51.34
C ILE A 3 -67.10 57.58 50.04
N GLY A 4 -66.89 56.87 48.92
CA GLY A 4 -67.59 57.10 47.65
C GLY A 4 -69.09 56.80 47.73
N ASN A 5 -69.47 55.69 48.39
CA ASN A 5 -70.86 55.26 48.51
C ASN A 5 -71.67 56.20 49.44
N LEU A 6 -71.02 56.84 50.43
CA LEU A 6 -71.65 57.89 51.25
C LEU A 6 -72.01 59.14 50.44
N LYS A 7 -71.10 59.61 49.58
CA LYS A 7 -71.33 60.79 48.73
C LYS A 7 -72.44 60.54 47.71
N LEU A 8 -72.46 59.36 47.09
CA LEU A 8 -73.50 58.96 46.16
C LEU A 8 -74.87 58.89 46.85
N TYR A 9 -74.93 58.31 48.05
CA TYR A 9 -76.15 58.23 48.85
C TYR A 9 -76.72 59.61 49.20
N ASP A 10 -75.85 60.55 49.64
CA ASP A 10 -76.26 61.92 49.93
C ASP A 10 -76.82 62.64 48.70
N ILE A 11 -76.23 62.46 47.52
CA ILE A 11 -76.74 63.04 46.26
C ILE A 11 -78.13 62.49 45.91
N PHE A 12 -78.32 61.17 45.95
CA PHE A 12 -79.62 60.55 45.65
C PHE A 12 -80.71 60.95 46.64
N ARG A 13 -80.38 61.08 47.92
CA ARG A 13 -81.31 61.47 48.98
C ARG A 13 -81.63 62.97 49.00
N LYS A 14 -80.60 63.83 48.98
CA LYS A 14 -80.74 65.28 49.21
C LYS A 14 -80.99 66.06 47.93
N ASP A 15 -80.25 65.76 46.87
CA ASP A 15 -80.31 66.54 45.61
C ASP A 15 -81.40 66.01 44.67
N LEU A 16 -81.68 64.70 44.70
CA LEU A 16 -82.69 64.03 43.86
C LEU A 16 -83.98 63.67 44.61
N HIS A 17 -84.07 64.00 45.91
CA HIS A 17 -85.25 63.80 46.77
C HIS A 17 -85.83 62.37 46.78
N LEU A 18 -84.98 61.34 46.65
CA LEU A 18 -85.41 59.96 46.81
C LEU A 18 -85.64 59.61 48.29
N SER A 19 -86.57 58.71 48.58
CA SER A 19 -86.71 58.14 49.93
C SER A 19 -85.45 57.36 50.30
N ASP A 20 -85.12 57.31 51.59
CA ASP A 20 -83.93 56.62 52.11
C ASP A 20 -83.79 55.20 51.54
N ASP A 21 -84.90 54.45 51.47
CA ASP A 21 -84.94 53.09 50.91
C ASP A 21 -84.53 53.04 49.43
N LYS A 22 -85.02 53.98 48.61
CA LYS A 22 -84.73 54.03 47.16
C LYS A 22 -83.34 54.56 46.87
N ALA A 23 -82.88 55.55 47.64
CA ALA A 23 -81.51 56.06 47.53
C ALA A 23 -80.49 54.96 47.89
N LEU A 24 -80.77 54.17 48.93
CA LEU A 24 -79.94 53.04 49.34
C LEU A 24 -79.96 51.92 48.29
N GLU A 25 -81.13 51.58 47.74
CA GLU A 25 -81.31 50.57 46.71
C GLU A 25 -80.48 50.88 45.45
N VAL A 26 -80.54 52.12 44.95
CA VAL A 26 -79.78 52.54 43.75
C VAL A 26 -78.27 52.49 44.00
N VAL A 27 -77.81 52.97 45.17
CA VAL A 27 -76.38 52.92 45.53
C VAL A 27 -75.88 51.48 45.60
N ASN A 28 -76.64 50.57 46.23
CA ASN A 28 -76.28 49.16 46.30
C ASN A 28 -76.27 48.48 44.91
N ALA A 29 -77.26 48.76 44.06
CA ALA A 29 -77.32 48.20 42.71
C ALA A 29 -76.13 48.67 41.83
N MET A 30 -75.67 49.92 42.00
CA MET A 30 -74.50 50.45 41.33
C MET A 30 -73.19 49.81 41.85
N ASP A 31 -73.06 49.64 43.16
CA ASP A 31 -71.92 48.96 43.81
C ASP A 31 -71.83 47.50 43.32
N ASP A 32 -72.95 46.77 43.34
CA ASP A 32 -73.04 45.39 42.85
C ASP A 32 -72.72 45.26 41.36
N HIS A 33 -73.15 46.22 40.53
CA HIS A 33 -72.82 46.24 39.11
C HIS A 33 -71.32 46.50 38.90
N TYR A 34 -70.73 47.41 39.68
CA TYR A 34 -69.30 47.69 39.63
C TYR A 34 -68.48 46.47 40.08
N GLU A 35 -68.84 45.85 41.19
CA GLU A 35 -68.19 44.65 41.72
C GLU A 35 -68.33 43.46 40.77
N ARG A 36 -69.51 43.25 40.15
CA ARG A 36 -69.69 42.23 39.10
C ARG A 36 -68.80 42.49 37.88
N LYS A 37 -68.75 43.73 37.39
CA LYS A 37 -67.92 44.10 36.25
C LYS A 37 -66.42 43.98 36.55
N SER A 38 -66.02 44.32 37.77
CA SER A 38 -64.65 44.16 38.28
C SER A 38 -64.27 42.69 38.40
N SER A 39 -65.13 41.88 39.03
CA SER A 39 -64.95 40.44 39.22
C SER A 39 -64.88 39.70 37.88
N ALA A 40 -65.77 40.00 36.94
CA ALA A 40 -65.74 39.41 35.59
C ALA A 40 -64.44 39.74 34.83
N LYS A 41 -63.87 40.93 35.04
CA LYS A 41 -62.57 41.29 34.46
C LYS A 41 -61.41 40.53 35.12
N ILE A 42 -61.47 40.31 36.43
CA ILE A 42 -60.48 39.53 37.17
C ILE A 42 -60.52 38.05 36.76
N GLU A 43 -61.71 37.48 36.54
CA GLU A 43 -61.87 36.10 36.05
C GLU A 43 -61.29 35.86 34.66
N GLN A 44 -61.16 36.90 33.83
CA GLN A 44 -60.50 36.80 32.52
C GLN A 44 -58.97 36.86 32.60
N LEU A 45 -58.40 37.22 33.74
CA LEU A 45 -56.95 37.30 33.93
C LEU A 45 -56.41 35.96 34.40
N ALA A 46 -55.23 35.59 33.89
CA ALA A 46 -54.52 34.42 34.37
C ALA A 46 -54.23 34.56 35.88
N ASN A 47 -54.58 33.53 36.63
CA ASN A 47 -54.31 33.51 38.07
C ASN A 47 -52.85 33.12 38.34
N LYS A 48 -52.40 33.36 39.57
CA LYS A 48 -51.02 33.06 39.99
C LYS A 48 -50.67 31.58 39.85
N GLY A 49 -51.64 30.68 40.03
CA GLY A 49 -51.45 29.23 39.86
C GLY A 49 -51.19 28.85 38.41
N GLU A 50 -51.99 29.36 37.47
CA GLU A 50 -51.80 29.17 36.03
C GLU A 50 -50.45 29.71 35.57
N LEU A 51 -50.08 30.91 36.02
CA LEU A 51 -48.78 31.51 35.69
C LEU A 51 -47.61 30.68 36.25
N LEU A 52 -47.75 30.11 37.46
CA LEU A 52 -46.75 29.23 38.05
C LEU A 52 -46.64 27.89 37.29
N ALA A 53 -47.75 27.33 36.83
CA ALA A 53 -47.76 26.11 36.03
C ALA A 53 -47.00 26.31 34.71
N VAL A 54 -47.34 27.35 33.95
CA VAL A 54 -46.66 27.71 32.69
C VAL A 54 -45.18 27.98 32.92
N LYS A 55 -44.81 28.69 33.99
CA LYS A 55 -43.40 28.93 34.34
C LYS A 55 -42.64 27.63 34.57
N ASN A 56 -43.23 26.67 35.27
CA ASN A 56 -42.56 25.41 35.58
C ASN A 56 -42.41 24.53 34.34
N GLU A 57 -43.44 24.49 33.47
CA GLU A 57 -43.40 23.78 32.19
C GLU A 57 -42.30 24.35 31.28
N LEU A 58 -42.27 25.68 31.09
CA LEU A 58 -41.21 26.34 30.31
C LEU A 58 -39.81 26.09 30.87
N LYS A 59 -39.66 26.05 32.20
CA LYS A 59 -38.38 25.73 32.84
C LYS A 59 -37.92 24.30 32.51
N GLN A 60 -38.85 23.35 32.48
CA GLN A 60 -38.59 21.96 32.12
C GLN A 60 -38.25 21.82 30.64
N ASP A 61 -38.98 22.51 29.75
CA ASP A 61 -38.74 22.51 28.31
C ASP A 61 -37.37 23.10 27.98
N ILE A 62 -37.00 24.23 28.58
CA ILE A 62 -35.68 24.84 28.41
C ILE A 62 -34.58 23.87 28.83
N HIS A 63 -34.75 23.18 29.96
CA HIS A 63 -33.75 22.22 30.42
C HIS A 63 -33.62 21.01 29.48
N THR A 64 -34.75 20.52 28.98
CA THR A 64 -34.79 19.41 28.01
C THR A 64 -34.14 19.79 26.69
N LEU A 65 -34.44 20.99 26.17
CA LEU A 65 -33.86 21.53 24.95
C LEU A 65 -32.35 21.70 25.08
N ALA A 66 -31.87 22.29 26.17
CA ALA A 66 -30.43 22.46 26.42
C ALA A 66 -29.69 21.12 26.37
N THR A 67 -30.21 20.11 27.08
CA THR A 67 -29.62 18.76 27.11
C THR A 67 -29.61 18.11 25.73
N ARG A 68 -30.68 18.29 24.94
CA ARG A 68 -30.79 17.73 23.60
C ARG A 68 -29.83 18.40 22.61
N MET A 69 -29.61 19.71 22.75
CA MET A 69 -28.65 20.45 21.94
C MET A 69 -27.21 19.96 22.20
N ASP A 70 -26.81 19.78 23.45
CA ASP A 70 -25.48 19.24 23.80
C ASP A 70 -25.27 17.81 23.27
N LEU A 71 -26.30 16.97 23.35
CA LEU A 71 -26.26 15.61 22.79
C LEU A 71 -26.17 15.60 21.26
N MET A 72 -26.80 16.55 20.58
CA MET A 72 -26.71 16.66 19.13
C MET A 72 -25.32 17.11 18.69
N ALA A 73 -24.76 18.15 19.33
CA ALA A 73 -23.42 18.64 19.04
C ALA A 73 -22.37 17.52 19.21
N THR A 74 -22.38 16.83 20.36
CA THR A 74 -21.44 15.74 20.63
C THR A 74 -21.59 14.54 19.68
N LYS A 75 -22.81 14.24 19.21
CA LYS A 75 -23.05 13.16 18.25
C LYS A 75 -22.48 13.50 16.87
N GLU A 76 -22.57 14.76 16.45
CA GLU A 76 -22.03 15.24 15.18
C GLU A 76 -20.50 15.18 15.19
N GLU A 77 -19.87 15.74 16.21
CA GLU A 77 -18.42 15.66 16.44
C GLU A 77 -17.92 14.21 16.46
N LEU A 78 -18.62 13.30 17.16
CA LEU A 78 -18.26 11.88 17.20
C LEU A 78 -18.37 11.22 15.82
N SER A 79 -19.35 11.62 15.01
CA SER A 79 -19.53 11.10 13.65
C SER A 79 -18.40 11.56 12.73
N GLU A 80 -17.95 12.82 12.86
CA GLU A 80 -16.80 13.35 12.12
C GLU A 80 -15.52 12.62 12.49
N VAL A 81 -15.20 12.53 13.78
CA VAL A 81 -14.02 11.82 14.29
C VAL A 81 -14.02 10.35 13.83
N LYS A 82 -15.18 9.68 13.86
CA LYS A 82 -15.30 8.29 13.37
C LYS A 82 -14.95 8.18 11.89
N ASN A 83 -15.38 9.13 11.07
CA ASN A 83 -15.12 9.12 9.63
C ASN A 83 -13.64 9.43 9.33
N GLU A 84 -13.04 10.39 10.04
CA GLU A 84 -11.62 10.72 9.94
C GLU A 84 -10.75 9.51 10.31
N LEU A 85 -11.00 8.89 11.47
CA LEU A 85 -10.28 7.69 11.90
C LEU A 85 -10.41 6.53 10.90
N LYS A 86 -11.60 6.35 10.31
CA LYS A 86 -11.80 5.32 9.28
C LYS A 86 -10.96 5.59 8.03
N GLN A 87 -10.83 6.86 7.62
CA GLN A 87 -9.97 7.24 6.50
C GLN A 87 -8.49 7.04 6.84
N GLU A 88 -8.05 7.49 8.01
CA GLU A 88 -6.66 7.34 8.46
C GLU A 88 -6.23 5.87 8.54
N ILE A 89 -7.08 5.00 9.09
CA ILE A 89 -6.82 3.55 9.12
C ILE A 89 -6.65 2.99 7.70
N HIS A 90 -7.51 3.39 6.76
CA HIS A 90 -7.42 2.93 5.38
C HIS A 90 -6.14 3.43 4.69
N THR A 91 -5.77 4.69 4.90
CA THR A 91 -4.52 5.26 4.39
C THR A 91 -3.30 4.55 4.99
N LEU A 92 -3.31 4.27 6.29
CA LEU A 92 -2.21 3.58 6.97
C LEU A 92 -2.05 2.15 6.46
N ALA A 93 -3.14 1.40 6.31
CA ALA A 93 -3.13 0.05 5.75
C ALA A 93 -2.51 0.04 4.34
N THR A 94 -2.95 0.94 3.45
CA THR A 94 -2.40 1.07 2.10
C THR A 94 -0.91 1.41 2.10
N ARG A 95 -0.46 2.27 3.03
CA ARG A 95 0.96 2.63 3.17
C ARG A 95 1.80 1.45 3.66
N MET A 96 1.28 0.64 4.58
CA MET A 96 1.95 -0.58 5.05
C MET A 96 2.14 -1.59 3.92
N ASP A 97 1.12 -1.84 3.12
CA ASP A 97 1.20 -2.75 1.96
C ASP A 97 2.23 -2.26 0.93
N LEU A 98 2.27 -0.95 0.66
CA LEU A 98 3.27 -0.33 -0.21
C LEU A 98 4.71 -0.46 0.35
N MET A 99 4.88 -0.39 1.66
CA MET A 99 6.20 -0.56 2.29
C MET A 99 6.66 -2.02 2.21
N ALA A 100 5.78 -2.98 2.53
CA ALA A 100 6.08 -4.40 2.44
C ALA A 100 6.47 -4.80 1.00
N THR A 101 5.67 -4.39 0.00
CA THR A 101 5.95 -4.68 -1.42
C THR A 101 7.26 -4.06 -1.90
N LYS A 102 7.62 -2.87 -1.41
CA LYS A 102 8.90 -2.22 -1.74
C LYS A 102 10.09 -2.97 -1.16
N GLU A 103 9.98 -3.49 0.06
CA GLU A 103 11.01 -4.30 0.70
C GLU A 103 11.21 -5.63 -0.02
N GLU A 104 10.11 -6.33 -0.34
CA GLU A 104 10.13 -7.57 -1.12
C GLU A 104 10.79 -7.36 -2.50
N LEU A 105 10.41 -6.29 -3.22
CA LEU A 105 11.00 -5.96 -4.51
C LEU A 105 12.51 -5.68 -4.40
N SER A 106 12.94 -5.00 -3.34
CA SER A 106 14.36 -4.74 -3.08
C SER A 106 15.14 -6.03 -2.79
N ALA A 107 14.54 -6.94 -2.02
CA ALA A 107 15.13 -8.25 -1.73
C ALA A 107 15.27 -9.09 -3.01
N VAL A 108 14.23 -9.16 -3.83
CA VAL A 108 14.25 -9.87 -5.13
C VAL A 108 15.31 -9.28 -6.06
N LYS A 109 15.38 -7.95 -6.19
CA LYS A 109 16.39 -7.28 -7.02
C LYS A 109 17.82 -7.60 -6.55
N THR A 110 18.04 -7.63 -5.24
CA THR A 110 19.35 -7.97 -4.66
C THR A 110 19.70 -9.43 -4.92
N GLY A 111 18.76 -10.35 -4.69
CA GLY A 111 18.93 -11.78 -4.97
C GLY A 111 19.28 -12.05 -6.42
N LEU A 112 18.49 -11.52 -7.36
CA LEU A 112 18.76 -11.67 -8.80
C LEU A 112 20.11 -11.07 -9.21
N THR A 113 20.53 -9.96 -8.61
CA THR A 113 21.85 -9.37 -8.88
C THR A 113 22.96 -10.33 -8.45
N LEU A 114 22.85 -10.95 -7.27
CA LEU A 114 23.82 -11.93 -6.78
C LEU A 114 23.85 -13.18 -7.65
N ASP A 115 22.68 -13.71 -8.03
CA ASP A 115 22.58 -14.90 -8.88
C ASP A 115 23.21 -14.65 -10.26
N ILE A 116 22.96 -13.49 -10.87
CA ILE A 116 23.58 -13.10 -12.14
C ILE A 116 25.11 -13.03 -12.00
N GLN A 117 25.64 -12.44 -10.93
CA GLN A 117 27.09 -12.38 -10.70
C GLN A 117 27.70 -13.76 -10.51
N LYS A 118 27.01 -14.65 -9.78
CA LYS A 118 27.43 -16.02 -9.56
C LYS A 118 27.53 -16.79 -10.88
N VAL A 119 26.45 -16.79 -11.68
CA VAL A 119 26.42 -17.46 -13.00
C VAL A 119 27.50 -16.90 -13.92
N LYS A 120 27.70 -15.58 -13.94
CA LYS A 120 28.76 -14.95 -14.73
C LYS A 120 30.16 -15.43 -14.32
N SER A 121 30.41 -15.55 -13.02
CA SER A 121 31.69 -16.07 -12.50
C SER A 121 31.89 -17.53 -12.88
N GLU A 122 30.87 -18.38 -12.69
CA GLU A 122 30.91 -19.81 -13.04
C GLU A 122 31.21 -20.01 -14.54
N LEU A 123 30.47 -19.31 -15.41
CA LEU A 123 30.72 -19.35 -16.86
C LEU A 123 32.12 -18.86 -17.23
N THR A 124 32.65 -17.85 -16.54
CA THR A 124 34.02 -17.36 -16.79
C THR A 124 35.04 -18.45 -16.48
N VAL A 125 34.87 -19.17 -15.37
CA VAL A 125 35.74 -20.29 -14.98
C VAL A 125 35.65 -21.43 -15.98
N ASP A 126 34.44 -21.83 -16.37
CA ASP A 126 34.22 -22.91 -17.34
C ASP A 126 34.85 -22.59 -18.70
N ILE A 127 34.70 -21.35 -19.19
CA ILE A 127 35.34 -20.89 -20.42
C ILE A 127 36.87 -20.98 -20.32
N GLN A 128 37.47 -20.57 -19.20
CA GLN A 128 38.92 -20.68 -19.03
C GLN A 128 39.38 -22.14 -19.00
N LYS A 129 38.62 -23.01 -18.32
CA LYS A 129 38.92 -24.44 -18.27
C LYS A 129 38.91 -25.07 -19.66
N VAL A 130 37.84 -24.86 -20.43
CA VAL A 130 37.74 -25.36 -21.82
C VAL A 130 38.88 -24.83 -22.69
N LYS A 131 39.25 -23.55 -22.54
CA LYS A 131 40.36 -22.95 -23.28
C LYS A 131 41.70 -23.63 -22.94
N THR A 132 41.96 -23.90 -21.67
CA THR A 132 43.18 -24.60 -21.22
C THR A 132 43.19 -26.04 -21.74
N ASP A 133 42.09 -26.77 -21.60
CA ASP A 133 41.97 -28.17 -22.05
C ASP A 133 42.22 -28.28 -23.56
N LEU A 134 41.58 -27.42 -24.37
CA LEU A 134 41.81 -27.38 -25.82
C LEU A 134 43.26 -27.00 -26.17
N THR A 135 43.88 -26.10 -25.41
CA THR A 135 45.29 -25.75 -25.63
C THR A 135 46.20 -26.95 -25.38
N MET A 136 45.95 -27.71 -24.31
CA MET A 136 46.71 -28.92 -23.98
C MET A 136 46.53 -30.00 -25.04
N ASP A 137 45.30 -30.24 -25.49
CA ASP A 137 44.99 -31.22 -26.53
C ASP A 137 45.67 -30.87 -27.86
N ILE A 138 45.66 -29.59 -28.25
CA ILE A 138 46.38 -29.12 -29.45
C ILE A 138 47.88 -29.37 -29.32
N GLN A 139 48.50 -29.07 -28.17
CA GLN A 139 49.93 -29.35 -27.96
C GLN A 139 50.24 -30.84 -28.02
N LYS A 140 49.38 -31.67 -27.43
CA LYS A 140 49.53 -33.13 -27.44
C LYS A 140 49.49 -33.67 -28.87
N VAL A 141 48.46 -33.32 -29.65
CA VAL A 141 48.34 -33.72 -31.07
C VAL A 141 49.53 -33.25 -31.89
N LYS A 142 50.03 -32.02 -31.65
CA LYS A 142 51.21 -31.50 -32.33
C LYS A 142 52.48 -32.33 -32.02
N SER A 143 52.65 -32.75 -30.77
CA SER A 143 53.76 -33.61 -30.36
C SER A 143 53.66 -34.98 -31.04
N GLU A 144 52.50 -35.64 -30.93
CA GLU A 144 52.25 -36.96 -31.53
C GLU A 144 52.47 -36.95 -33.06
N LEU A 145 52.04 -35.89 -33.74
CA LEU A 145 52.28 -35.73 -35.17
C LEU A 145 53.77 -35.55 -35.49
N THR A 146 54.49 -34.75 -34.69
CA THR A 146 55.94 -34.54 -34.84
C THR A 146 56.70 -35.85 -34.66
N ASP A 147 56.35 -36.62 -33.64
CA ASP A 147 56.95 -37.93 -33.36
C ASP A 147 56.66 -38.93 -34.49
N THR A 148 55.43 -38.97 -34.99
CA THR A 148 55.04 -39.81 -36.13
C THR A 148 55.82 -39.45 -37.40
N ILE A 149 55.94 -38.16 -37.71
CA ILE A 149 56.73 -37.69 -38.87
C ILE A 149 58.20 -38.12 -38.74
N ASN A 150 58.79 -37.93 -37.55
CA ASN A 150 60.17 -38.32 -37.29
C ASN A 150 60.37 -39.83 -37.40
N HIS A 151 59.42 -40.62 -36.90
CA HIS A 151 59.44 -42.07 -37.00
C HIS A 151 59.39 -42.55 -38.45
N VAL A 152 58.42 -42.06 -39.23
CA VAL A 152 58.29 -42.39 -40.67
C VAL A 152 59.54 -41.98 -41.45
N LYS A 153 60.11 -40.80 -41.16
CA LYS A 153 61.36 -40.35 -41.79
C LYS A 153 62.52 -41.31 -41.49
N ALA A 154 62.65 -41.77 -40.25
CA ALA A 154 63.68 -42.73 -39.86
C ALA A 154 63.51 -44.09 -40.54
N GLU A 155 62.27 -44.61 -40.60
CA GLU A 155 61.97 -45.85 -41.30
C GLU A 155 62.26 -45.78 -42.80
N LEU A 156 61.91 -44.66 -43.44
CA LEU A 156 62.19 -44.41 -44.86
C LEU A 156 63.69 -44.39 -45.13
N ILE A 157 64.47 -43.67 -44.30
CA ILE A 157 65.95 -43.63 -44.40
C ILE A 157 66.52 -45.05 -44.28
N ASN A 158 66.07 -45.83 -43.29
CA ASN A 158 66.53 -47.20 -43.09
C ASN A 158 66.21 -48.10 -44.29
N THR A 159 65.00 -47.96 -44.85
CA THR A 159 64.55 -48.72 -46.02
C THR A 159 65.39 -48.39 -47.26
N ILE A 160 65.64 -47.11 -47.52
CA ILE A 160 66.51 -46.65 -48.61
C ILE A 160 67.94 -47.15 -48.41
N HIS A 161 68.45 -47.06 -47.19
CA HIS A 161 69.80 -47.53 -46.87
C HIS A 161 69.97 -49.02 -47.16
N LYS A 162 69.00 -49.85 -46.72
CA LYS A 162 68.98 -51.29 -47.03
C LYS A 162 68.90 -51.56 -48.52
N SER A 163 68.01 -50.88 -49.26
CA SER A 163 67.84 -51.12 -50.70
C SER A 163 69.09 -50.74 -51.50
N VAL A 164 69.72 -49.61 -51.17
CA VAL A 164 71.00 -49.18 -51.76
C VAL A 164 72.11 -50.20 -51.46
N HIS A 165 72.21 -50.68 -50.23
CA HIS A 165 73.19 -51.71 -49.87
C HIS A 165 73.01 -53.00 -50.67
N TYR A 166 71.77 -53.50 -50.79
CA TYR A 166 71.49 -54.70 -51.59
C TYR A 166 71.81 -54.49 -53.08
N ALA A 167 71.44 -53.32 -53.64
CA ALA A 167 71.76 -52.98 -55.03
C ALA A 167 73.27 -52.92 -55.27
N ALA A 168 74.04 -52.32 -54.35
CA ALA A 168 75.50 -52.25 -54.44
C ALA A 168 76.14 -53.64 -54.43
N ILE A 169 75.67 -54.54 -53.54
CA ILE A 169 76.14 -55.93 -53.50
C ILE A 169 75.80 -56.66 -54.80
N ALA A 170 74.59 -56.50 -55.32
CA ALA A 170 74.17 -57.12 -56.59
C ALA A 170 75.02 -56.64 -57.77
N GLN A 171 75.29 -55.33 -57.87
CA GLN A 171 76.18 -54.75 -58.88
C GLN A 171 77.61 -55.29 -58.76
N PHE A 172 78.14 -55.37 -57.54
CA PHE A 172 79.46 -55.94 -57.30
C PHE A 172 79.55 -57.39 -57.78
N ILE A 173 78.58 -58.23 -57.42
CA ILE A 173 78.51 -59.63 -57.87
C ILE A 173 78.43 -59.71 -59.40
N ALA A 174 77.62 -58.87 -60.05
CA ALA A 174 77.48 -58.85 -61.51
C ALA A 174 78.79 -58.47 -62.22
N ILE A 175 79.52 -57.47 -61.69
CA ILE A 175 80.84 -57.07 -62.21
C ILE A 175 81.84 -58.22 -62.07
N VAL A 176 81.90 -58.87 -60.90
CA VAL A 176 82.78 -60.02 -60.66
C VAL A 176 82.47 -61.17 -61.63
N ALA A 177 81.19 -61.51 -61.81
CA ALA A 177 80.77 -62.56 -62.74
C ALA A 177 81.17 -62.24 -64.20
N ALA A 178 80.99 -60.99 -64.63
CA ALA A 178 81.40 -60.55 -65.96
C ALA A 178 82.92 -60.66 -66.16
N LEU A 179 83.73 -60.25 -65.17
CA LEU A 179 85.19 -60.37 -65.20
C LEU A 179 85.63 -61.84 -65.32
N VAL A 180 85.05 -62.74 -64.52
CA VAL A 180 85.33 -64.19 -64.61
C VAL A 180 84.99 -64.74 -65.99
N GLY A 181 83.87 -64.32 -66.57
CA GLY A 181 83.47 -64.69 -67.94
C GLY A 181 84.48 -64.27 -69.00
N ILE A 182 84.96 -63.02 -68.95
CA ILE A 182 85.99 -62.49 -69.85
C ILE A 182 87.29 -63.29 -69.72
N ILE A 183 87.77 -63.53 -68.50
CA ILE A 183 88.99 -64.31 -68.25
C ILE A 183 88.86 -65.71 -68.85
N ARG A 184 87.73 -66.38 -68.62
CA ARG A 184 87.47 -67.72 -69.18
C ARG A 184 87.44 -67.73 -70.70
N TYR A 185 86.85 -66.71 -71.32
CA TYR A 185 86.82 -66.56 -72.78
C TYR A 185 88.23 -66.41 -73.37
N CYS A 186 89.09 -65.61 -72.72
CA CYS A 186 90.49 -65.43 -73.15
C CYS A 186 91.37 -66.68 -72.99
N LEU A 187 91.03 -67.63 -72.12
CA LEU A 187 91.83 -68.84 -71.88
C LEU A 187 91.50 -70.02 -72.83
N VAL A 188 90.30 -70.05 -73.41
CA VAL A 188 89.80 -71.18 -74.23
C VAL A 188 89.98 -70.91 -75.75
N ARG A 189 90.47 -69.73 -76.12
CA ARG A 189 90.68 -69.30 -77.50
C ARG A 189 92.17 -69.18 -77.81
#